data_AF-A0A9Q3BHZ2-F1
#
_entry.id   AF-A0A9Q3BHZ2-F1
#
_cell.length_a   1.000
_cell.length_b   1.000
_cell.length_c   1.000
_cell.angle_alpha   90.00
_cell.angle_beta   90.00
_cell.angle_gamma   90.00
#
_symmetry.space_group_name_H-M   'P 1'
#
loop_
_entity.id
_entity.type
_entity.pdbx_description
1 polymer ?
#
loop_
_entity_poly.entity_id
_entity_poly.type
_entity_poly.pdbx_seq_one_letter_code
_entity_poly.pdbx_strand_id
1 'polypeptide(L)'
;MATSSVVVLPTCSICSDEEAGLSQGYAVTPCGHVFHTACIERWDTRQRLNGRTTRCPYCTRSLRHTPSSSARFITIHALTEQHIDDTSSLKQLIDDQAKIIPSLEEQITTIRSSLDQKNQKIKELELEPARLKEEKKLTDDSLLEAQQQLAILTSKLDKSNHDLKCEKHSNTIERALHRSHARRLKAGLEHWKGKCFASQKSCFQLQKQLDIKSYNDEQLRLLLLLLLLSSELKQLQIVGQQLQSIDVPALSLQAANPDSTHILCKTNQLGDALQNLLSTVALSSNSGSHHEPSKPKPNLTFATVNADRNDHKSRLFQAPFGLTLPHQPLENPKWPSKTDKIGRIVFHKSAA
;
A
#
# COMPACT_ATOMS: atom_id res chain seq x y z
N MET A 1 -54.66 -87.47 -40.30
CA MET A 1 -54.08 -86.43 -39.43
C MET A 1 -55.24 -85.73 -38.75
N ALA A 2 -55.18 -85.56 -37.43
CA ALA A 2 -56.29 -84.96 -36.69
C ALA A 2 -56.31 -83.45 -36.96
N THR A 3 -57.27 -83.00 -37.76
CA THR A 3 -57.53 -81.58 -38.01
C THR A 3 -58.39 -81.06 -36.87
N SER A 4 -57.82 -80.25 -35.99
CA SER A 4 -58.57 -79.61 -34.91
C SER A 4 -59.22 -78.34 -35.44
N SER A 5 -60.55 -78.34 -35.59
CA SER A 5 -61.33 -77.15 -35.90
C SER A 5 -61.58 -76.37 -34.60
N VAL A 6 -61.05 -75.16 -34.50
CA VAL A 6 -61.33 -74.27 -33.36
C VAL A 6 -62.32 -73.21 -33.80
N VAL A 7 -63.41 -73.07 -33.06
CA VAL A 7 -64.35 -71.96 -33.24
C VAL A 7 -63.76 -70.74 -32.55
N VAL A 8 -63.31 -69.77 -33.34
CA VAL A 8 -62.80 -68.50 -32.81
C VAL A 8 -63.97 -67.56 -32.56
N LEU A 9 -64.09 -67.10 -31.32
CA LEU A 9 -65.07 -66.08 -30.96
C LEU A 9 -64.62 -64.72 -31.53
N PRO A 10 -65.56 -63.90 -32.04
CA PRO A 10 -65.21 -62.61 -32.65
C PRO A 10 -64.73 -61.60 -31.60
N THR A 11 -63.73 -60.80 -31.98
CA THR A 11 -63.19 -59.68 -31.20
C THR A 11 -64.31 -58.69 -30.83
N CYS A 12 -64.37 -58.27 -29.57
CA CYS A 12 -65.37 -57.30 -29.13
C CYS A 12 -65.18 -55.95 -29.84
N SER A 13 -66.13 -55.54 -30.70
CA SER A 13 -65.96 -54.32 -31.52
C SER A 13 -66.04 -53.00 -30.72
N ILE A 14 -66.23 -53.05 -29.40
CA ILE A 14 -66.23 -51.86 -28.53
C ILE A 14 -64.81 -51.55 -28.04
N CYS A 15 -64.05 -52.58 -27.64
CA CYS A 15 -62.71 -52.42 -27.07
C CYS A 15 -61.60 -53.00 -27.95
N SER A 16 -61.94 -53.79 -28.97
CA SER A 16 -61.02 -54.49 -29.87
C SER A 16 -60.02 -55.40 -29.15
N ASP A 17 -60.40 -55.88 -27.97
CA ASP A 17 -59.57 -56.76 -27.12
C ASP A 17 -60.08 -58.20 -27.27
N GLU A 18 -59.15 -59.14 -27.46
CA GLU A 18 -59.43 -60.57 -27.61
C GLU A 18 -59.26 -61.34 -26.29
N GLU A 19 -58.44 -60.84 -25.37
CA GLU A 19 -58.07 -61.51 -24.13
C GLU A 19 -59.04 -61.17 -22.98
N ALA A 20 -59.62 -59.97 -22.99
CA ALA A 20 -60.53 -59.53 -21.92
C ALA A 20 -61.78 -60.40 -21.77
N GLY A 21 -62.21 -61.09 -22.83
CA GLY A 21 -63.44 -61.89 -22.82
C GLY A 21 -63.35 -63.19 -22.03
N LEU A 22 -62.15 -63.73 -21.81
CA LEU A 22 -61.95 -64.92 -20.98
C LEU A 22 -62.27 -64.65 -19.50
N SER A 23 -62.04 -63.42 -19.03
CA SER A 23 -62.27 -63.04 -17.64
C SER A 23 -63.64 -62.39 -17.40
N GLN A 24 -64.17 -61.65 -18.39
CA GLN A 24 -65.38 -60.82 -18.22
C GLN A 24 -66.65 -61.45 -18.83
N GLY A 25 -66.50 -62.58 -19.53
CA GLY A 25 -67.59 -63.25 -20.25
C GLY A 25 -68.06 -62.48 -21.48
N TYR A 26 -68.80 -63.18 -22.33
CA TYR A 26 -69.35 -62.65 -23.57
C TYR A 26 -70.88 -62.53 -23.49
N ALA A 27 -71.40 -61.42 -24.01
CA ALA A 27 -72.81 -61.17 -24.19
C ALA A 27 -73.14 -61.12 -25.68
N VAL A 28 -74.16 -61.89 -26.08
CA VAL A 28 -74.66 -61.92 -27.46
C VAL A 28 -75.90 -61.03 -27.54
N THR A 29 -75.83 -60.00 -28.38
CA THR A 29 -76.99 -59.15 -28.66
C THR A 29 -78.06 -59.92 -29.44
N PRO A 30 -79.34 -59.51 -29.42
CA PRO A 30 -80.38 -60.24 -30.14
C PRO A 30 -80.24 -60.18 -31.66
N CYS A 31 -79.47 -59.23 -32.17
CA CYS A 31 -79.05 -59.18 -33.56
C CYS A 31 -77.82 -60.05 -33.87
N GLY A 32 -77.36 -60.90 -32.94
CA GLY A 32 -76.30 -61.89 -33.16
C GLY A 32 -74.85 -61.41 -33.06
N HIS A 33 -74.59 -60.16 -32.63
CA HIS A 33 -73.23 -59.66 -32.42
C HIS A 33 -72.78 -59.90 -30.98
N VAL A 34 -71.52 -60.31 -30.81
CA VAL A 34 -70.91 -60.68 -29.52
C VAL A 34 -70.03 -59.54 -29.01
N PHE A 35 -70.11 -59.26 -27.71
CA PHE A 35 -69.30 -58.26 -27.03
C PHE A 35 -68.89 -58.78 -25.65
N HIS A 36 -67.87 -58.19 -25.02
CA HIS A 36 -67.68 -58.40 -23.59
C HIS A 36 -68.90 -57.89 -22.82
N THR A 37 -69.35 -58.65 -21.82
CA THR A 37 -70.51 -58.31 -21.00
C THR A 37 -70.39 -56.88 -20.44
N ALA A 38 -69.24 -56.55 -19.86
CA ALA A 38 -68.97 -55.22 -19.30
C ALA A 38 -69.00 -54.11 -20.37
N CYS A 39 -68.54 -54.40 -21.58
CA CYS A 39 -68.52 -53.42 -22.67
C CYS A 39 -69.93 -53.08 -23.15
N ILE A 40 -70.78 -54.09 -23.38
CA ILE A 40 -72.14 -53.86 -23.84
C ILE A 40 -73.04 -53.25 -22.76
N GLU A 41 -72.83 -53.57 -21.48
CA GLU A 41 -73.52 -52.94 -20.35
C GLU A 41 -73.15 -51.46 -20.21
N ARG A 42 -71.86 -51.12 -20.31
CA ARG A 42 -71.40 -49.73 -20.30
C ARG A 42 -71.95 -48.96 -21.49
N TRP A 43 -72.03 -49.61 -22.66
CA TRP A 43 -72.65 -49.02 -23.84
C TRP A 43 -74.15 -48.75 -23.63
N ASP A 44 -74.89 -49.72 -23.09
CA ASP A 44 -76.32 -49.58 -22.78
C ASP A 44 -76.56 -48.43 -21.79
N THR A 45 -75.79 -48.40 -20.69
CA THR A 45 -75.85 -47.34 -19.68
C THR A 45 -75.64 -45.96 -20.30
N ARG A 46 -74.65 -45.81 -21.18
CA ARG A 46 -74.37 -44.54 -21.88
C ARG A 46 -75.53 -44.11 -22.79
N GLN A 47 -76.14 -45.03 -23.52
CA GLN A 47 -77.29 -44.70 -24.38
C GLN A 47 -78.50 -44.26 -23.55
N ARG A 48 -78.76 -44.92 -22.41
CA ARG A 48 -79.85 -44.57 -21.49
C ARG A 48 -79.67 -43.18 -20.86
N LEU A 49 -78.45 -42.86 -20.41
CA LEU A 49 -78.15 -41.53 -19.84
C LEU A 49 -78.35 -40.40 -20.86
N ASN A 50 -78.14 -40.68 -22.15
CA ASN A 50 -78.39 -39.74 -23.23
C ASN A 50 -79.85 -39.71 -23.72
N GLY A 51 -80.78 -40.40 -23.03
CA GLY A 51 -82.19 -40.49 -23.42
C GLY A 51 -82.44 -41.24 -24.73
N ARG A 52 -81.47 -42.03 -25.22
CA ARG A 52 -81.57 -42.76 -26.48
C ARG A 52 -81.97 -44.22 -26.26
N THR A 53 -82.68 -44.79 -27.23
CA THR A 53 -82.92 -46.24 -27.27
C THR A 53 -81.61 -46.97 -27.52
N THR A 54 -81.33 -48.01 -26.74
CA THR A 54 -80.12 -48.82 -26.88
C THR A 54 -80.08 -49.51 -28.24
N ARG A 55 -79.03 -49.23 -29.01
CA ARG A 55 -78.78 -49.82 -30.33
C ARG A 55 -77.48 -50.61 -30.30
N CYS A 56 -77.43 -51.70 -31.07
CA CYS A 56 -76.23 -52.51 -31.26
C CYS A 56 -75.08 -51.61 -31.78
N PRO A 57 -73.90 -51.62 -31.15
CA PRO A 57 -72.73 -50.87 -31.64
C PRO A 57 -72.34 -51.23 -33.08
N TYR A 58 -72.55 -52.49 -33.49
CA TYR A 58 -72.09 -52.98 -34.79
C TYR A 58 -73.09 -52.71 -35.92
N CYS A 59 -74.35 -53.10 -35.75
CA CYS A 59 -75.36 -53.00 -36.83
C CYS A 59 -76.48 -51.98 -36.58
N THR A 60 -76.42 -51.23 -35.47
CA THR A 60 -77.41 -50.21 -35.06
C THR A 60 -78.85 -50.69 -34.82
N ARG A 61 -79.14 -52.00 -34.92
CA ARG A 61 -80.46 -52.55 -34.57
C ARG A 61 -80.78 -52.29 -33.09
N SER A 62 -82.05 -51.98 -32.81
CA SER A 62 -82.52 -51.77 -31.43
C SER A 62 -82.36 -53.05 -30.60
N LEU A 63 -81.74 -52.92 -29.42
CA LEU A 63 -81.53 -54.02 -28.47
C LEU A 63 -82.71 -54.19 -27.49
N ARG A 64 -83.67 -53.26 -27.49
CA ARG A 64 -84.86 -53.37 -26.64
C ARG A 64 -85.84 -54.36 -27.26
N HIS A 65 -85.89 -55.55 -26.71
CA HIS A 65 -86.94 -56.51 -27.01
C HIS A 65 -88.15 -56.30 -26.09
N THR A 66 -89.31 -56.18 -26.72
CA THR A 66 -90.60 -56.43 -26.06
C THR A 66 -90.61 -57.89 -25.60
N PRO A 67 -90.96 -58.20 -24.34
CA PRO A 67 -90.83 -59.54 -23.74
C PRO A 67 -91.87 -60.56 -24.26
N SER A 68 -92.25 -60.49 -25.54
CA SER A 68 -93.21 -61.41 -26.11
C SER A 68 -92.50 -62.45 -26.97
N SER A 69 -92.69 -63.71 -26.55
CA SER A 69 -92.63 -64.92 -27.37
C SER A 69 -91.33 -65.74 -27.29
N SER A 70 -91.57 -67.04 -27.06
CA SER A 70 -90.72 -68.24 -27.01
C SER A 70 -89.30 -68.15 -27.57
N ALA A 71 -88.38 -68.82 -26.86
CA ALA A 71 -86.96 -68.98 -27.17
C ALA A 71 -86.65 -68.93 -28.68
N ARG A 72 -86.10 -67.79 -29.13
CA ARG A 72 -85.62 -67.62 -30.50
C ARG A 72 -84.18 -68.08 -30.57
N PHE A 73 -83.89 -68.94 -31.55
CA PHE A 73 -82.51 -69.24 -31.93
C PHE A 73 -81.84 -67.94 -32.41
N ILE A 74 -80.77 -67.52 -31.74
CA ILE A 74 -79.97 -66.35 -32.14
C ILE A 74 -78.82 -66.85 -33.00
N THR A 75 -78.84 -66.51 -34.28
CA THR A 75 -77.69 -66.75 -35.17
C THR A 75 -76.56 -65.79 -34.81
N ILE A 76 -75.39 -66.33 -34.42
CA ILE A 76 -74.21 -65.51 -34.12
C ILE A 76 -73.53 -65.13 -35.43
N HIS A 77 -73.47 -63.83 -35.74
CA HIS A 77 -73.09 -63.33 -37.07
C HIS A 77 -71.57 -63.29 -37.36
N ALA A 78 -70.74 -63.88 -36.50
CA ALA A 78 -69.28 -63.77 -36.64
C ALA A 78 -68.50 -64.96 -36.05
N LEU A 79 -69.06 -66.17 -36.09
CA LEU A 79 -68.27 -67.37 -35.82
C LEU A 79 -67.48 -67.71 -37.10
N THR A 80 -66.19 -67.44 -37.10
CA THR A 80 -65.28 -67.92 -38.15
C THR A 80 -64.66 -69.22 -37.66
N GLU A 81 -64.93 -70.31 -38.38
CA GLU A 81 -64.19 -71.56 -38.20
C GLU A 81 -62.78 -71.35 -38.76
N GLN A 82 -61.78 -71.39 -37.88
CA GLN A 82 -60.38 -71.33 -38.30
C GLN A 82 -59.79 -72.73 -38.22
N HIS A 83 -59.27 -73.19 -39.36
CA HIS A 83 -58.53 -74.44 -39.44
C HIS A 83 -57.07 -74.16 -39.11
N ILE A 84 -56.59 -74.65 -37.97
CA ILE A 84 -55.20 -74.47 -37.55
C ILE A 84 -54.39 -75.65 -38.10
N ASP A 85 -53.56 -75.40 -39.12
CA ASP A 85 -52.55 -76.37 -39.55
C ASP A 85 -51.33 -76.29 -38.63
N ASP A 86 -51.33 -77.09 -37.57
CA ASP A 86 -50.35 -77.07 -36.47
C ASP A 86 -48.89 -77.31 -36.89
N THR A 87 -48.64 -77.88 -38.07
CA THR A 87 -47.30 -78.32 -38.48
C THR A 87 -46.46 -77.26 -39.19
N SER A 88 -47.08 -76.31 -39.89
CA SER A 88 -46.37 -75.20 -40.55
C SER A 88 -46.00 -74.09 -39.56
N SER A 89 -46.87 -73.80 -38.59
CA SER A 89 -46.66 -72.73 -37.60
C SER A 89 -45.51 -73.04 -36.64
N LEU A 90 -45.32 -74.31 -36.26
CA LEU A 90 -44.23 -74.74 -35.38
C LEU A 90 -42.84 -74.57 -36.01
N LYS A 91 -42.68 -74.87 -37.31
CA LYS A 91 -41.39 -74.70 -38.00
C LYS A 91 -41.00 -73.24 -38.11
N GLN A 92 -41.97 -72.37 -38.45
CA GLN A 92 -41.73 -70.94 -38.55
C GLN A 92 -41.35 -70.33 -37.19
N LEU A 93 -42.02 -70.76 -36.10
CA LEU A 93 -41.64 -70.36 -34.74
C LEU A 93 -40.23 -70.79 -34.34
N ILE A 94 -39.79 -71.99 -34.74
CA ILE A 94 -38.42 -72.48 -34.47
C ILE A 94 -37.39 -71.66 -35.24
N ASP A 95 -37.62 -71.37 -36.52
CA ASP A 95 -36.72 -70.57 -37.35
C ASP A 95 -36.63 -69.11 -36.85
N ASP A 96 -37.75 -68.56 -36.36
CA ASP A 96 -37.78 -67.23 -35.75
C ASP A 96 -37.08 -67.23 -34.38
N GLN A 97 -37.24 -68.27 -33.57
CA GLN A 97 -36.49 -68.46 -32.31
C GLN A 97 -34.98 -68.56 -32.56
N ALA A 98 -34.55 -69.28 -33.60
CA ALA A 98 -33.15 -69.44 -33.95
C ALA A 98 -32.46 -68.11 -34.32
N LYS A 99 -33.21 -67.11 -34.79
CA LYS A 99 -32.69 -65.76 -35.06
C LYS A 99 -32.66 -64.86 -33.82
N ILE A 100 -33.60 -65.07 -32.89
CA ILE A 100 -33.69 -64.25 -31.67
C ILE A 100 -32.57 -64.58 -30.68
N ILE A 101 -32.18 -65.86 -30.56
CA ILE A 101 -31.16 -66.30 -29.60
C ILE A 101 -29.80 -65.59 -29.81
N PRO A 102 -29.20 -65.57 -31.01
CA PRO A 102 -27.92 -64.86 -31.23
C PRO A 102 -28.00 -63.36 -30.94
N SER A 103 -29.13 -62.72 -31.27
CA SER A 103 -29.34 -61.30 -30.98
C SER A 103 -29.39 -61.03 -29.47
N LEU A 104 -30.06 -61.90 -28.70
CA LEU A 104 -30.06 -61.81 -27.24
C LEU A 104 -28.68 -62.06 -26.65
N GLU A 105 -27.90 -63.00 -27.21
CA GLU A 105 -26.52 -63.24 -26.78
C GLU A 105 -25.63 -62.03 -27.03
N GLU A 106 -25.74 -61.36 -28.18
CA GLU A 106 -25.04 -60.11 -28.48
C GLU A 106 -25.45 -58.96 -27.53
N GLN A 107 -26.74 -58.86 -27.19
CA GLN A 107 -27.19 -57.90 -26.19
C GLN A 107 -26.62 -58.21 -24.80
N ILE A 108 -26.56 -59.48 -24.40
CA ILE A 108 -25.98 -59.90 -23.12
C ILE A 108 -24.48 -59.57 -23.06
N THR A 109 -23.72 -59.84 -24.13
CA THR A 109 -22.28 -59.51 -24.17
C THR A 109 -22.05 -58.00 -24.13
N THR A 110 -22.87 -57.23 -24.84
CA THR A 110 -22.84 -55.76 -24.81
C THR A 110 -23.13 -55.21 -23.41
N ILE A 111 -24.18 -55.72 -22.74
CA ILE A 111 -24.55 -55.31 -21.39
C ILE A 111 -23.44 -55.67 -20.39
N ARG A 112 -22.85 -56.87 -20.49
CA ARG A 112 -21.73 -57.29 -19.63
C ARG A 112 -20.52 -56.38 -19.78
N SER A 113 -20.12 -56.07 -21.02
CA SER A 113 -19.01 -55.14 -21.29
C SER A 113 -19.29 -53.75 -20.72
N SER A 114 -20.52 -53.24 -20.90
CA SER A 114 -20.90 -51.95 -20.30
C SER A 114 -20.89 -52.00 -18.77
N LEU A 115 -21.30 -53.11 -18.15
CA LEU A 115 -21.29 -53.27 -16.70
C LEU A 115 -19.86 -53.28 -16.16
N ASP A 116 -18.95 -54.00 -16.82
CA ASP A 116 -17.53 -54.05 -16.45
C ASP A 116 -16.87 -52.66 -16.56
N GLN A 117 -17.16 -51.92 -17.63
CA GLN A 117 -16.68 -50.55 -17.79
C GLN A 117 -17.19 -49.63 -16.67
N LYS A 118 -18.47 -49.75 -16.28
CA LYS A 118 -19.06 -48.97 -15.19
C LYS A 118 -18.45 -49.37 -13.84
N ASN A 119 -18.23 -50.65 -13.60
CA ASN A 119 -17.57 -51.15 -12.38
C ASN A 119 -16.14 -50.66 -12.27
N GLN A 120 -15.38 -50.62 -13.37
CA GLN A 120 -14.05 -50.04 -13.39
C GLN A 120 -14.09 -48.55 -13.03
N LYS A 121 -15.03 -47.79 -13.62
CA LYS A 121 -15.19 -46.37 -13.30
C LYS A 121 -15.59 -46.12 -11.84
N ILE A 122 -16.41 -46.99 -11.26
CA ILE A 122 -16.75 -46.94 -9.83
C ILE A 122 -15.48 -47.11 -8.99
N LYS A 123 -14.64 -48.10 -9.29
CA LYS A 123 -13.36 -48.30 -8.57
C LYS A 123 -12.42 -47.10 -8.69
N GLU A 124 -12.35 -46.47 -9.85
CA GLU A 124 -11.56 -45.24 -10.04
C GLU A 124 -12.11 -44.08 -9.19
N LEU A 125 -13.44 -43.90 -9.18
CA LEU A 125 -14.10 -42.88 -8.36
C LEU A 125 -14.04 -43.18 -6.86
N GLU A 126 -13.93 -44.44 -6.43
CA GLU A 126 -13.73 -44.82 -5.03
C GLU A 126 -12.34 -44.41 -4.50
N LEU A 127 -11.34 -44.34 -5.37
CA LEU A 127 -9.98 -43.92 -5.02
C LEU A 127 -9.81 -42.38 -5.02
N GLU A 128 -10.63 -41.66 -5.77
CA GLU A 128 -10.54 -40.19 -5.89
C GLU A 128 -10.69 -39.47 -4.53
N PRO A 129 -11.65 -39.79 -3.64
CA PRO A 129 -11.77 -39.16 -2.32
C PRO A 129 -10.51 -39.30 -1.45
N ALA A 130 -9.80 -40.44 -1.54
CA ALA A 130 -8.57 -40.66 -0.81
C ALA A 130 -7.45 -39.73 -1.31
N ARG A 131 -7.32 -39.60 -2.64
CA ARG A 131 -6.36 -38.68 -3.28
C ARG A 131 -6.65 -37.22 -2.93
N LEU A 132 -7.91 -36.80 -3.05
CA LEU A 132 -8.34 -35.44 -2.70
C LEU A 132 -8.14 -35.14 -1.22
N LYS A 133 -8.32 -36.13 -0.33
CA LYS A 133 -8.08 -35.96 1.11
C LYS A 133 -6.59 -35.75 1.41
N GLU A 134 -5.70 -36.45 0.70
CA GLU A 134 -4.25 -36.29 0.83
C GLU A 134 -3.78 -34.93 0.28
N GLU A 135 -4.26 -34.53 -0.91
CA GLU A 135 -3.97 -33.23 -1.48
C GLU A 135 -4.46 -32.09 -0.58
N LYS A 136 -5.70 -32.20 -0.07
CA LYS A 136 -6.23 -31.22 0.88
C LYS A 136 -5.35 -31.11 2.13
N LYS A 137 -4.90 -32.24 2.68
CA LYS A 137 -3.99 -32.24 3.84
C LYS A 137 -2.69 -31.51 3.53
N LEU A 138 -2.07 -31.75 2.37
CA LEU A 138 -0.86 -31.06 1.95
C LEU A 138 -1.10 -29.54 1.79
N THR A 139 -2.24 -29.14 1.22
CA THR A 139 -2.59 -27.71 1.10
C THR A 139 -2.86 -27.06 2.45
N ASP A 140 -3.48 -27.78 3.39
CA ASP A 140 -3.73 -27.29 4.75
C ASP A 140 -2.40 -27.11 5.52
N ASP A 141 -1.48 -28.07 5.38
CA ASP A 141 -0.13 -27.99 5.98
C ASP A 141 0.67 -26.82 5.40
N SER A 142 0.63 -26.62 4.07
CA SER A 142 1.30 -25.49 3.40
C SER A 142 0.69 -24.14 3.79
N LEU A 143 -0.64 -24.06 3.92
CA LEU A 143 -1.33 -22.87 4.39
C LEU A 143 -0.93 -22.51 5.83
N LEU A 144 -0.82 -23.52 6.70
CA LEU A 144 -0.38 -23.33 8.08
C LEU A 144 1.06 -22.79 8.14
N GLU A 145 1.97 -23.33 7.32
CA GLU A 145 3.35 -22.84 7.23
C GLU A 145 3.40 -21.38 6.77
N ALA A 146 2.64 -21.03 5.72
CA ALA A 146 2.55 -19.66 5.23
C ALA A 146 2.01 -18.69 6.30
N GLN A 147 1.01 -19.11 7.08
CA GLN A 147 0.48 -18.33 8.21
C GLN A 147 1.53 -18.12 9.30
N GLN A 148 2.34 -19.13 9.63
CA GLN A 148 3.43 -19.01 10.59
C GLN A 148 4.51 -18.04 10.08
N GLN A 149 4.88 -18.10 8.80
CA GLN A 149 5.84 -17.18 8.20
C GLN A 149 5.34 -15.73 8.24
N LEU A 150 4.06 -15.50 7.94
CA LEU A 150 3.43 -14.17 8.05
C LEU A 150 3.47 -13.64 9.50
N ALA A 151 3.18 -14.49 10.49
CA ALA A 151 3.26 -14.09 11.89
C ALA A 151 4.69 -13.66 12.30
N ILE A 152 5.71 -14.42 11.86
CA ILE A 152 7.12 -14.09 12.12
C ILE A 152 7.50 -12.76 11.47
N LEU A 153 7.13 -12.55 10.20
CA LEU A 153 7.44 -11.30 9.49
C LEU A 153 6.73 -10.10 10.10
N THR A 154 5.48 -10.27 10.54
CA THR A 154 4.72 -9.21 11.23
C THR A 154 5.41 -8.81 12.53
N SER A 155 5.82 -9.78 13.36
CA SER A 155 6.56 -9.50 14.59
C SER A 155 7.91 -8.80 14.33
N LYS A 156 8.63 -9.20 13.27
CA LYS A 156 9.88 -8.53 12.86
C LYS A 156 9.64 -7.08 12.42
N LEU A 157 8.57 -6.83 11.67
CA LEU A 157 8.19 -5.50 11.23
C LEU A 157 7.83 -4.60 12.42
N ASP A 158 7.07 -5.11 13.39
CA ASP A 158 6.71 -4.38 14.61
C ASP A 158 7.93 -4.03 15.44
N LYS A 159 8.87 -4.97 15.60
CA LYS A 159 10.15 -4.72 16.30
C LYS A 159 10.96 -3.63 15.58
N SER A 160 11.12 -3.72 14.27
CA SER A 160 11.86 -2.71 13.49
C SER A 160 11.20 -1.32 13.57
N ASN A 161 9.86 -1.27 13.53
CA ASN A 161 9.11 -0.02 13.71
C ASN A 161 9.29 0.57 15.11
N HIS A 162 9.33 -0.28 16.15
CA HIS A 162 9.63 0.15 17.51
C HIS A 162 11.05 0.72 17.62
N ASP A 163 12.05 0.00 17.11
CA ASP A 163 13.45 0.43 17.12
C ASP A 163 13.63 1.78 16.40
N LEU A 164 13.00 1.95 15.22
CA LEU A 164 13.04 3.21 14.48
C LEU A 164 12.39 4.37 15.24
N LYS A 165 11.31 4.11 16.01
CA LYS A 165 10.69 5.13 16.87
C LYS A 165 11.63 5.54 18.00
N CYS A 166 12.27 4.56 18.65
CA CYS A 166 13.27 4.79 19.69
C CYS A 166 14.47 5.59 19.16
N GLU A 167 14.97 5.25 17.98
CA GLU A 167 16.07 5.97 17.33
C GLU A 167 15.69 7.42 16.99
N LYS A 168 14.50 7.64 16.42
CA LYS A 168 13.99 9.01 16.15
C LYS A 168 13.89 9.84 17.41
N HIS A 169 13.45 9.24 18.52
CA HIS A 169 13.39 9.92 19.82
C HIS A 169 14.80 10.27 20.33
N SER A 170 15.72 9.31 20.30
CA SER A 170 17.14 9.52 20.67
C SER A 170 17.77 10.65 19.86
N ASN A 171 17.65 10.61 18.53
CA ASN A 171 18.16 11.65 17.62
C ASN A 171 17.54 13.03 17.91
N THR A 172 16.29 13.08 18.34
CA THR A 172 15.62 14.34 18.70
C THR A 172 16.23 14.94 19.97
N ILE A 173 16.50 14.10 20.98
CA ILE A 173 17.18 14.49 22.23
C ILE A 173 18.59 14.97 21.93
N GLU A 174 19.37 14.21 21.14
CA GLU A 174 20.75 14.54 20.80
C GLU A 174 20.83 15.88 20.06
N ARG A 175 19.96 16.12 19.08
CA ARG A 175 19.87 17.43 18.41
C ARG A 175 19.52 18.56 19.37
N ALA A 176 18.66 18.31 20.37
CA ALA A 176 18.34 19.31 21.38
C ALA A 176 19.55 19.62 22.29
N LEU A 177 20.32 18.60 22.66
CA LEU A 177 21.58 18.75 23.41
C LEU A 177 22.62 19.53 22.61
N HIS A 178 22.81 19.22 21.33
CA HIS A 178 23.71 19.97 20.45
C HIS A 178 23.29 21.44 20.32
N ARG A 179 21.99 21.73 20.11
CA ARG A 179 21.47 23.10 20.10
C ARG A 179 21.74 23.83 21.42
N SER A 180 21.57 23.14 22.54
CA SER A 180 21.88 23.70 23.87
C SER A 180 23.37 24.01 24.02
N HIS A 181 24.25 23.08 23.64
CA HIS A 181 25.69 23.28 23.67
C HIS A 181 26.16 24.43 22.78
N ALA A 182 25.67 24.48 21.53
CA ALA A 182 25.96 25.58 20.60
C ALA A 182 25.55 26.94 21.16
N ARG A 183 24.38 27.03 21.82
CA ARG A 183 23.94 28.26 22.51
C ARG A 183 24.90 28.68 23.63
N ARG A 184 25.36 27.72 24.46
CA ARG A 184 26.33 28.00 25.54
C ARG A 184 27.66 28.50 24.99
N LEU A 185 28.19 27.85 23.94
CA LEU A 185 29.43 28.29 23.29
C LEU A 185 29.29 29.68 22.68
N LYS A 186 28.17 29.96 22.00
CA LYS A 186 27.88 31.29 21.44
C LYS A 186 27.81 32.35 22.53
N ALA A 187 27.12 32.09 23.64
CA ALA A 187 27.08 33.00 24.78
C ALA A 187 28.47 33.25 25.38
N GLY A 188 29.28 32.19 25.52
CA GLY A 188 30.67 32.30 25.96
C GLY A 188 31.53 33.16 25.02
N LEU A 189 31.39 32.99 23.71
CA LEU A 189 32.09 33.79 22.71
C LEU A 189 31.72 35.28 22.82
N GLU A 190 30.43 35.60 22.89
CA GLU A 190 29.97 37.00 23.02
C GLU A 190 30.44 37.63 24.34
N HIS A 191 30.45 36.87 25.44
CA HIS A 191 31.02 37.31 26.71
C HIS A 191 32.51 37.64 26.60
N TRP A 192 33.30 36.76 25.97
CA TRP A 192 34.72 36.98 25.74
C TRP A 192 34.99 38.16 24.81
N LYS A 193 34.22 38.33 23.73
CA LYS A 193 34.30 39.52 22.87
C LYS A 193 34.07 40.79 23.66
N GLY A 194 33.05 40.82 24.53
CA GLY A 194 32.78 41.95 25.41
C GLY A 194 33.98 42.27 26.32
N LYS A 195 34.60 41.25 26.92
CA LYS A 195 35.82 41.42 27.73
C LYS A 195 37.02 41.92 26.92
N CYS A 196 37.26 41.36 25.73
CA CYS A 196 38.35 41.82 24.85
C CYS A 196 38.15 43.27 24.44
N PHE A 197 36.91 43.68 24.10
CA PHE A 197 36.60 45.06 23.77
C PHE A 197 36.81 46.01 24.96
N ALA A 198 36.37 45.61 26.16
CA ALA A 198 36.62 46.38 27.38
C ALA A 198 38.11 46.52 27.66
N SER A 199 38.88 45.44 27.53
CA SER A 199 40.34 45.46 27.70
C SER A 199 41.02 46.33 26.64
N GLN A 200 40.61 46.25 25.37
CA GLN A 200 41.12 47.09 24.29
C GLN A 200 40.88 48.57 24.57
N LYS A 201 39.69 48.92 25.09
CA LYS A 201 39.36 50.28 25.51
C LYS A 201 40.26 50.76 26.66
N SER A 202 40.50 49.92 27.66
CA SER A 202 41.42 50.23 28.76
C SER A 202 42.87 50.42 28.28
N CYS A 203 43.35 49.56 27.37
CA CYS A 203 44.68 49.73 26.76
C CYS A 203 44.79 51.06 26.00
N PHE A 204 43.77 51.43 25.23
CA PHE A 204 43.74 52.72 24.54
C PHE A 204 43.76 53.91 25.52
N GLN A 205 43.06 53.82 26.64
CA GLN A 205 43.09 54.85 27.69
C GLN A 205 44.46 54.94 28.35
N LEU A 206 45.10 53.80 28.66
CA LEU A 206 46.45 53.76 29.22
C LEU A 206 47.47 54.31 28.23
N GLN A 207 47.37 53.98 26.93
CA GLN A 207 48.23 54.53 25.89
C GLN A 207 48.13 56.06 25.87
N LYS A 208 46.90 56.60 25.88
CA LYS A 208 46.67 58.05 25.94
C LYS A 208 47.31 58.69 27.17
N GLN A 209 47.24 58.04 28.34
CA GLN A 209 47.91 58.54 29.55
C GLN A 209 49.43 58.51 29.43
N LEU A 210 49.98 57.48 28.77
CA LEU A 210 51.41 57.33 28.50
C LEU A 210 51.91 58.43 27.56
N ASP A 211 51.17 58.72 26.49
CA ASP A 211 51.50 59.79 25.54
C ASP A 211 51.50 61.17 26.24
N ILE A 212 50.52 61.43 27.13
CA ILE A 212 50.48 62.66 27.93
C ILE A 212 51.69 62.74 28.88
N LYS A 213 52.04 61.64 29.55
CA LYS A 213 53.22 61.62 30.45
C LYS A 213 54.51 61.84 29.68
N SER A 214 54.68 61.15 28.54
CA SER A 214 55.84 61.34 27.66
C SER A 214 55.98 62.77 27.18
N TYR A 215 54.85 63.42 26.84
CA TYR A 215 54.86 64.84 26.48
C TYR A 215 55.31 65.72 27.65
N ASN A 216 54.77 65.49 28.85
CA ASN A 216 55.14 66.25 30.05
C ASN A 216 56.61 66.04 30.43
N ASP A 217 57.12 64.82 30.33
CA ASP A 217 58.52 64.50 30.60
C ASP A 217 59.45 65.23 29.61
N GLU A 218 59.08 65.31 28.34
CA GLU A 218 59.84 66.06 27.33
C GLU A 218 59.79 67.58 27.60
N GLN A 219 58.62 68.12 28.00
CA GLN A 219 58.51 69.53 28.42
C GLN A 219 59.37 69.82 29.65
N LEU A 220 59.38 68.92 30.63
CA LEU A 220 60.23 69.06 31.82
C LEU A 220 61.72 69.01 31.46
N ARG A 221 62.11 68.14 30.53
CA ARG A 221 63.47 68.04 30.00
C ARG A 221 63.90 69.33 29.30
N LEU A 222 63.04 69.91 28.47
CA LEU A 222 63.28 71.20 27.80
C LEU A 222 63.42 72.34 28.82
N LEU A 223 62.55 72.38 29.82
CA LEU A 223 62.60 73.38 30.89
C LEU A 223 63.90 73.27 31.71
N LEU A 224 64.35 72.04 32.01
CA LEU A 224 65.63 71.80 32.69
C LEU A 224 66.82 72.28 31.85
N LEU A 225 66.80 72.03 30.53
CA LEU A 225 67.83 72.52 29.61
C LEU A 225 67.85 74.06 29.54
N LEU A 226 66.67 74.71 29.51
CA LEU A 226 66.57 76.17 29.55
C LEU A 226 67.12 76.76 30.85
N LEU A 227 66.83 76.12 32.00
CA LEU A 227 67.37 76.55 33.29
C LEU A 227 68.89 76.44 33.33
N LEU A 228 69.45 75.33 32.83
CA LEU A 228 70.91 75.14 32.72
C LEU A 228 71.53 76.21 31.81
N LEU A 229 70.99 76.44 30.61
CA LEU A 229 71.47 77.47 29.69
C LEU A 229 71.40 78.88 30.32
N SER A 230 70.32 79.19 31.04
CA SER A 230 70.18 80.49 31.72
C SER A 230 71.22 80.68 32.83
N SER A 231 71.60 79.61 33.53
CA SER A 231 72.65 79.66 34.55
C SER A 231 74.02 79.88 33.95
N GLU A 232 74.34 79.19 32.84
CA GLU A 232 75.58 79.38 32.08
C GLU A 232 75.67 80.81 31.52
N LEU A 233 74.59 81.34 30.96
CA LEU A 233 74.53 82.73 30.48
C LEU A 233 74.75 83.74 31.61
N LYS A 234 74.18 83.50 32.80
CA LYS A 234 74.44 84.34 33.98
C LYS A 234 75.91 84.27 34.41
N GLN A 235 76.53 83.10 34.42
CA GLN A 235 77.96 82.94 34.71
C GLN A 235 78.81 83.71 33.68
N LEU A 236 78.51 83.57 32.39
CA LEU A 236 79.18 84.32 31.32
C LEU A 236 78.98 85.83 31.46
N GLN A 237 77.80 86.30 31.87
CA GLN A 237 77.54 87.72 32.13
C GLN A 237 78.35 88.24 33.32
N ILE A 238 78.47 87.46 34.40
CA ILE A 238 79.32 87.80 35.55
C ILE A 238 80.79 87.90 35.12
N VAL A 239 81.29 86.92 34.36
CA VAL A 239 82.66 86.96 33.80
C VAL A 239 82.85 88.16 32.87
N GLY A 240 81.86 88.47 32.02
CA GLY A 240 81.88 89.63 31.13
C GLY A 240 81.93 90.96 31.89
N GLN A 241 81.16 91.10 32.97
CA GLN A 241 81.21 92.29 33.84
C GLN A 241 82.55 92.41 34.59
N GLN A 242 83.12 91.29 35.03
CA GLN A 242 84.47 91.27 35.61
C GLN A 242 85.53 91.73 34.59
N LEU A 243 85.43 91.29 33.33
CA LEU A 243 86.34 91.73 32.27
C LEU A 243 86.17 93.22 31.91
N GLN A 244 84.96 93.77 31.96
CA GLN A 244 84.71 95.22 31.75
C GLN A 244 85.26 96.11 32.87
N SER A 245 85.47 95.57 34.07
CA SER A 245 86.13 96.29 35.17
C SER A 245 87.66 96.33 35.05
N ILE A 246 88.23 95.65 34.06
CA ILE A 246 89.65 95.73 33.74
C ILE A 246 89.84 96.90 32.76
N ASP A 247 90.08 98.10 33.31
CA ASP A 247 90.61 99.23 32.53
C ASP A 247 91.96 98.80 31.92
N VAL A 248 91.99 98.59 30.59
CA VAL A 248 93.23 98.36 29.84
C VAL A 248 93.66 99.68 29.19
N PRO A 249 94.58 100.44 29.81
CA PRO A 249 95.21 101.57 29.13
C PRO A 249 96.24 101.05 28.12
N ALA A 250 96.03 101.48 26.87
CA ALA A 250 97.03 101.74 25.84
C ALA A 250 98.25 100.79 25.78
N LEU A 251 98.15 99.74 24.95
CA LEU A 251 99.32 99.16 24.29
C LEU A 251 99.09 99.09 22.77
N SER A 252 99.68 100.08 22.12
CA SER A 252 100.05 100.10 20.72
C SER A 252 101.21 99.10 20.48
N LEU A 253 101.26 98.59 19.25
CA LEU A 253 102.34 97.86 18.56
C LEU A 253 102.30 96.32 18.55
N GLN A 254 102.12 95.84 17.32
CA GLN A 254 102.89 94.77 16.65
C GLN A 254 102.96 93.40 17.34
N ALA A 255 102.13 92.47 16.87
CA ALA A 255 102.61 91.23 16.26
C ALA A 255 101.41 90.46 15.67
N ALA A 256 101.55 90.04 14.42
CA ALA A 256 100.68 89.04 13.83
C ALA A 256 100.77 87.74 14.64
N ASN A 257 99.64 87.30 15.19
CA ASN A 257 99.48 85.96 15.74
C ASN A 257 98.11 85.43 15.30
N PRO A 258 98.04 84.38 14.46
CA PRO A 258 96.80 83.92 13.82
C PRO A 258 95.78 83.23 14.76
N ASP A 259 96.03 83.17 16.07
CA ASP A 259 95.15 82.47 17.02
C ASP A 259 94.03 83.34 17.65
N SER A 260 94.04 84.66 17.49
CA SER A 260 93.01 85.52 18.10
C SER A 260 91.71 85.61 17.27
N THR A 261 91.76 85.34 15.96
CA THR A 261 90.57 85.16 15.11
C THR A 261 89.78 83.90 15.45
N HIS A 262 90.39 82.93 16.15
CA HIS A 262 89.72 81.68 16.52
C HIS A 262 88.73 81.85 17.69
N ILE A 263 88.91 82.87 18.53
CA ILE A 263 88.02 83.14 19.68
C ILE A 263 86.78 83.92 19.24
N LEU A 264 86.92 84.95 18.41
CA LEU A 264 85.77 85.68 17.84
C LEU A 264 84.94 84.82 16.87
N CYS A 265 85.58 83.91 16.12
CA CYS A 265 84.86 82.94 15.29
C CYS A 265 84.07 81.92 16.13
N LYS A 266 84.65 81.45 17.24
CA LYS A 266 83.95 80.54 18.17
C LYS A 266 82.78 81.21 18.89
N THR A 267 82.87 82.49 19.26
CA THR A 267 81.73 83.19 19.88
C THR A 267 80.61 83.47 18.89
N ASN A 268 80.92 83.81 17.63
CA ASN A 268 79.90 83.98 16.60
C ASN A 268 79.27 82.64 16.18
N GLN A 269 80.06 81.56 16.08
CA GLN A 269 79.52 80.21 15.88
C GLN A 269 78.63 79.76 17.05
N LEU A 270 78.96 80.12 18.29
CA LEU A 270 78.11 79.83 19.44
C LEU A 270 76.81 80.65 19.41
N GLY A 271 76.90 81.92 19.00
CA GLY A 271 75.75 82.80 18.78
C GLY A 271 74.81 82.28 17.70
N ASP A 272 75.35 81.88 16.54
CA ASP A 272 74.57 81.29 15.45
C ASP A 272 74.01 79.91 15.81
N ALA A 273 74.74 79.10 16.59
CA ALA A 273 74.24 77.83 17.11
C ALA A 273 73.10 78.03 18.12
N LEU A 274 73.18 79.04 19.00
CA LEU A 274 72.11 79.40 19.92
C LEU A 274 70.89 79.98 19.18
N GLN A 275 71.11 80.82 18.16
CA GLN A 275 70.03 81.37 17.34
C GLN A 275 69.33 80.27 16.53
N ASN A 276 70.07 79.29 16.01
CA ASN A 276 69.52 78.13 15.34
C ASN A 276 68.76 77.21 16.31
N LEU A 277 69.28 76.98 17.53
CA LEU A 277 68.55 76.23 18.56
C LEU A 277 67.26 76.93 18.97
N LEU A 278 67.28 78.26 19.18
CA LEU A 278 66.09 79.06 19.46
C LEU A 278 65.08 79.03 18.30
N SER A 279 65.55 79.08 17.07
CA SER A 279 64.70 78.99 15.87
C SER A 279 64.10 77.59 15.72
N THR A 280 64.84 76.54 16.06
CA THR A 280 64.37 75.15 16.02
C THR A 280 63.32 74.89 17.12
N VAL A 281 63.50 75.46 18.31
CA VAL A 281 62.51 75.42 19.41
C VAL A 281 61.26 76.26 19.08
N ALA A 282 61.41 77.39 18.39
CA ALA A 282 60.28 78.20 17.94
C ALA A 282 59.45 77.50 16.84
N LEU A 283 60.09 76.75 15.95
CA LEU A 283 59.42 76.01 14.88
C LEU A 283 58.73 74.72 15.37
N SER A 284 59.30 74.03 16.36
CA SER A 284 58.67 72.83 16.96
C SER A 284 57.46 73.16 17.85
N SER A 285 57.35 74.40 18.33
CA SER A 285 56.20 74.88 19.10
C SER A 285 54.95 75.13 18.24
N ASN A 286 55.09 75.22 16.91
CA ASN A 286 53.99 75.61 16.00
C ASN A 286 53.46 74.45 15.13
N SER A 287 53.95 73.22 15.31
CA SER A 287 53.48 72.04 14.57
C SER A 287 52.48 71.18 15.34
N GLY A 288 51.72 71.76 16.27
CA GLY A 288 50.55 71.14 16.91
C GLY A 288 49.38 70.99 15.92
N SER A 289 49.59 70.34 14.77
CA SER A 289 48.52 69.95 13.87
C SER A 289 47.78 68.77 14.48
N HIS A 290 46.51 68.98 14.78
CA HIS A 290 45.53 67.94 15.06
C HIS A 290 45.58 66.82 14.01
N HIS A 291 46.33 65.75 14.29
CA HIS A 291 46.14 64.50 13.57
C HIS A 291 44.91 63.80 14.14
N GLU A 292 43.78 64.03 13.48
CA GLU A 292 42.55 63.29 13.71
C GLU A 292 42.83 61.79 13.46
N PRO A 293 42.62 60.90 14.44
CA PRO A 293 42.86 59.48 14.23
C PRO A 293 41.81 58.94 13.27
N SER A 294 42.25 58.64 12.04
CA SER A 294 41.47 57.96 11.03
C SER A 294 40.80 56.71 11.60
N LYS A 295 39.46 56.73 11.62
CA LYS A 295 38.62 55.59 12.04
C LYS A 295 39.02 54.33 11.27
N PRO A 296 39.25 53.18 11.93
CA PRO A 296 39.49 51.94 11.22
C PRO A 296 38.21 51.53 10.47
N LYS A 297 38.31 51.42 9.14
CA LYS A 297 37.25 50.85 8.28
C LYS A 297 37.02 49.39 8.70
N PRO A 298 35.78 48.98 9.02
CA PRO A 298 35.48 47.57 9.26
C PRO A 298 35.38 46.84 7.91
N ASN A 299 36.50 46.34 7.40
CA ASN A 299 36.51 45.33 6.35
C ASN A 299 36.60 43.95 7.00
N LEU A 300 35.45 43.32 7.20
CA LEU A 300 35.32 41.86 7.35
C LEU A 300 33.85 41.49 7.15
N THR A 301 33.44 41.47 5.88
CA THR A 301 32.29 40.68 5.44
C THR A 301 32.65 39.20 5.64
N PHE A 302 32.33 38.67 6.82
CA PHE A 302 32.19 37.23 6.98
C PHE A 302 31.04 36.78 6.09
N ALA A 303 31.38 36.12 4.99
CA ALA A 303 30.44 35.34 4.21
C ALA A 303 29.75 34.36 5.15
N THR A 304 28.48 34.64 5.44
CA THR A 304 27.59 33.69 6.09
C THR A 304 27.33 32.61 5.06
N VAL A 305 28.05 31.50 5.18
CA VAL A 305 27.65 30.23 4.55
C VAL A 305 26.32 29.87 5.20
N ASN A 306 25.24 30.31 4.56
CA ASN A 306 23.91 29.76 4.78
C ASN A 306 24.02 28.29 4.39
N ALA A 307 24.20 27.43 5.39
CA ALA A 307 23.92 26.02 5.25
C ALA A 307 22.43 25.92 4.90
N ASP A 308 22.18 25.60 3.64
CA ASP A 308 20.86 25.33 3.11
C ASP A 308 20.10 24.41 4.06
N ARG A 309 18.97 24.94 4.53
CA ARG A 309 17.86 24.14 5.02
C ARG A 309 17.49 23.18 3.90
N ASN A 310 17.89 21.92 4.05
CA ASN A 310 17.19 20.79 3.45
C ASN A 310 15.79 20.72 4.09
N ASP A 311 14.90 21.62 3.66
CA ASP A 311 13.46 21.39 3.65
C ASP A 311 13.22 20.34 2.56
N HIS A 312 13.38 19.07 2.92
CA HIS A 312 12.70 17.98 2.22
C HIS A 312 11.20 18.14 2.47
N LYS A 313 10.60 19.09 1.74
CA LYS A 313 9.19 19.05 1.40
C LYS A 313 8.93 17.70 0.77
N SER A 314 8.06 16.96 1.42
CA SER A 314 7.28 15.84 0.92
C SER A 314 6.96 16.00 -0.57
N ARG A 315 7.83 15.50 -1.45
CA ARG A 315 7.44 15.14 -2.80
C ARG A 315 6.61 13.88 -2.67
N LEU A 316 5.30 14.08 -2.66
CA LEU A 316 4.33 13.10 -3.11
C LEU A 316 4.88 12.48 -4.40
N PHE A 317 5.28 11.22 -4.31
CA PHE A 317 5.44 10.35 -5.46
C PHE A 317 4.05 10.22 -6.11
N GLN A 318 3.76 11.06 -7.10
CA GLN A 318 2.81 10.70 -8.14
C GLN A 318 3.54 9.70 -9.05
N ALA A 319 3.21 8.42 -8.91
CA ALA A 319 3.58 7.39 -9.85
C ALA A 319 2.86 7.66 -11.19
N PRO A 320 3.55 7.66 -12.34
CA PRO A 320 2.91 7.71 -13.64
C PRO A 320 2.72 6.28 -14.13
N PHE A 321 1.67 5.60 -13.68
CA PHE A 321 1.13 4.43 -14.38
C PHE A 321 -0.39 4.48 -14.35
N GLY A 322 -0.94 5.06 -15.42
CA GLY A 322 -2.32 4.87 -15.80
C GLY A 322 -2.54 3.43 -16.23
N LEU A 323 -3.06 2.63 -15.30
CA LEU A 323 -3.89 1.47 -15.62
C LEU A 323 -5.18 1.64 -14.82
N THR A 324 -6.12 2.38 -15.40
CA THR A 324 -7.52 2.35 -15.00
C THR A 324 -8.08 0.95 -15.28
N LEU A 325 -8.01 0.09 -14.26
CA LEU A 325 -8.88 -1.08 -14.16
C LEU A 325 -10.31 -0.59 -13.87
N PRO A 326 -11.33 -1.11 -14.58
CA PRO A 326 -12.71 -0.75 -14.30
C PRO A 326 -13.08 -1.28 -12.91
N HIS A 327 -13.41 -0.34 -12.02
CA HIS A 327 -14.04 -0.62 -10.74
C HIS A 327 -15.45 -1.17 -11.04
N GLN A 328 -15.59 -2.49 -11.10
CA GLN A 328 -16.91 -3.09 -10.89
C GLN A 328 -17.26 -2.94 -9.41
N PRO A 329 -18.45 -2.44 -9.06
CA PRO A 329 -18.92 -2.48 -7.69
C PRO A 329 -19.09 -3.95 -7.30
N LEU A 330 -18.29 -4.40 -6.33
CA LEU A 330 -18.53 -5.64 -5.60
C LEU A 330 -19.89 -5.48 -4.92
N GLU A 331 -20.92 -6.05 -5.53
CA GLU A 331 -22.17 -6.34 -4.84
C GLU A 331 -21.82 -7.21 -3.63
N ASN A 332 -22.03 -6.65 -2.43
CA ASN A 332 -21.95 -7.39 -1.19
C ASN A 332 -22.87 -8.62 -1.30
N PRO A 333 -22.35 -9.86 -1.20
CA PRO A 333 -23.23 -11.01 -1.06
C PRO A 333 -24.01 -10.82 0.23
N LYS A 334 -25.33 -10.63 0.09
CA LYS A 334 -26.30 -10.69 1.18
C LYS A 334 -26.20 -12.09 1.78
N TRP A 335 -25.40 -12.24 2.83
CA TRP A 335 -25.41 -13.44 3.64
C TRP A 335 -26.83 -13.64 4.17
N PRO A 336 -27.46 -14.81 3.98
CA PRO A 336 -28.75 -15.08 4.61
C PRO A 336 -28.56 -15.01 6.12
N SER A 337 -29.33 -14.13 6.75
CA SER A 337 -29.40 -14.01 8.20
C SER A 337 -29.72 -15.38 8.80
N LYS A 338 -28.82 -15.87 9.65
CA LYS A 338 -29.00 -17.04 10.51
C LYS A 338 -30.13 -16.79 11.54
N THR A 339 -31.38 -16.74 11.12
CA THR A 339 -32.54 -16.79 12.04
C THR A 339 -33.77 -17.49 11.48
N ASP A 340 -33.69 -18.19 10.34
CA ASP A 340 -34.80 -19.02 9.90
C ASP A 340 -34.66 -20.49 10.33
N LYS A 341 -35.42 -20.79 11.38
CA LYS A 341 -36.15 -22.05 11.62
C LYS A 341 -35.30 -23.32 11.67
N ILE A 342 -34.81 -23.60 12.88
CA ILE A 342 -34.64 -24.97 13.38
C ILE A 342 -36.00 -25.66 13.28
N GLY A 343 -36.18 -26.46 12.23
CA GLY A 343 -37.29 -27.40 12.10
C GLY A 343 -37.24 -28.37 13.27
N ARG A 344 -38.24 -28.29 14.14
CA ARG A 344 -38.46 -29.20 15.26
C ARG A 344 -38.84 -30.57 14.68
N ILE A 345 -37.87 -31.48 14.59
CA ILE A 345 -38.14 -32.89 14.28
C ILE A 345 -38.79 -33.51 15.51
N VAL A 346 -40.11 -33.71 15.45
CA VAL A 346 -40.86 -34.46 16.45
C VAL A 346 -40.77 -35.93 16.07
N PHE A 347 -40.00 -36.71 16.84
CA PHE A 347 -40.03 -38.17 16.75
C PHE A 347 -41.28 -38.68 17.47
N HIS A 348 -42.24 -39.19 16.70
CA HIS A 348 -43.28 -40.06 17.24
C HIS A 348 -42.68 -41.43 17.54
N LYS A 349 -42.59 -41.74 18.84
CA LYS A 349 -42.30 -43.07 19.35
C LYS A 349 -43.57 -43.91 19.18
N SER A 350 -43.59 -44.80 18.19
CA SER A 350 -44.58 -45.90 18.16
C SER A 350 -44.21 -46.90 19.24
N ALA A 351 -45.10 -47.07 20.21
CA ALA A 351 -45.05 -48.16 21.17
C ALA A 351 -45.41 -49.47 20.46
N ALA A 352 -44.63 -50.51 20.73
CA ALA A 352 -44.96 -51.90 20.52
C ALA A 352 -45.22 -52.53 21.89
#